data_AF-A0A8J7THY7-F1
#
_entry.id   AF-A0A8J7THY7-F1
#
_cell.length_a   1.000
_cell.length_b   1.000
_cell.length_c   1.000
_cell.angle_alpha   90.00
_cell.angle_beta   90.00
_cell.angle_gamma   90.00
#
_symmetry.space_group_name_H-M   'P 1'
#
loop_
_entity.id
_entity.type
_entity.pdbx_description
1 polymer ?
#
loop_
_entity_poly.entity_id
_entity_poly.type
_entity_poly.pdbx_seq_one_letter_code
_entity_poly.pdbx_strand_id
1 'polypeptide(L)'
;MLLLEVISGERLPKPDKGKMRFHKIANVNKALDFICSKGVKLVSIGAEEIVDGNTKMTLGMIWTIILRFAIQDISVEETSAKEGLLLWCQRKTAPYRNVNVQNFHISWKDGLALCALIHRHRPDLIDYSKLRKDDPIGNLNTAFEVAEKYLDIPKMLDAEDIVNTPKPDEKAIMTYVSCFYHAFAGAEQAETAANRICKVLAVNQENEKLMEEYEKLASELLEWIRRTIPWLENRVAEQTMRAMQQKLEDFRDYRRVHKPPRVQEKCQLEINFNTLQTKLRLSNRPAFMPSEGKMVSDIANAWKGLEQVEKGYEEWLLTEIRRLERLDHLAEKFKQKCALHETWTRGKEELLSQKDYESASLMEIRALMRKHEAFESDLAAHQDRVEQIAAIAQELNELDYHDAATVNSRCQGICDQWDNLGTLTQKRRDALEVLYKALLLR
;
A
#
# COMPACT_ATOMS: atom_id res chain seq x y z
N MET A 1 -15.51 -0.49 59.28
CA MET A 1 -16.27 -0.19 58.05
C MET A 1 -15.39 0.49 57.01
N LEU A 2 -14.85 1.69 57.26
CA LEU A 2 -13.99 2.39 56.27
C LEU A 2 -12.80 1.54 55.76
N LEU A 3 -12.13 0.79 56.64
CA LEU A 3 -11.08 -0.15 56.24
C LEU A 3 -11.56 -1.16 55.18
N LEU A 4 -12.78 -1.70 55.35
CA LEU A 4 -13.36 -2.66 54.40
C LEU A 4 -13.69 -1.99 53.06
N GLU A 5 -14.15 -0.74 53.08
CA GLU A 5 -14.40 0.03 51.85
C GLU A 5 -13.10 0.26 51.06
N VAL A 6 -12.01 0.60 51.76
CA VAL A 6 -10.71 0.85 51.14
C VAL A 6 -10.12 -0.42 50.53
N ILE A 7 -10.12 -1.54 51.24
CA ILE A 7 -9.50 -2.79 50.74
C ILE A 7 -10.35 -3.51 49.70
N SER A 8 -11.67 -3.30 49.68
CA SER A 8 -12.57 -3.93 48.70
C SER A 8 -12.91 -3.05 47.51
N GLY A 9 -12.70 -1.73 47.61
CA GLY A 9 -13.14 -0.75 46.61
C GLY A 9 -14.66 -0.52 46.57
N GLU A 10 -15.43 -1.18 47.44
CA GLU A 10 -16.90 -1.09 47.48
C GLU A 10 -17.38 -0.21 48.63
N ARG A 11 -18.47 0.55 48.40
CA ARG A 11 -19.07 1.38 49.46
C ARG A 11 -19.98 0.53 50.34
N LEU A 12 -19.79 0.62 51.66
CA LEU A 12 -20.64 -0.02 52.65
C LEU A 12 -21.83 0.89 53.01
N PRO A 13 -22.90 0.35 53.63
CA PRO A 13 -23.98 1.16 54.17
C PRO A 13 -23.46 2.22 55.15
N LYS A 14 -24.10 3.40 55.17
CA LYS A 14 -23.68 4.49 56.05
C LYS A 14 -23.67 4.03 57.52
N PRO A 15 -22.61 4.32 58.29
CA PRO A 15 -22.55 3.99 59.69
C PRO A 15 -23.57 4.81 60.48
N ASP A 16 -24.18 4.18 61.48
CA ASP A 16 -25.11 4.84 62.39
C ASP A 16 -24.33 5.83 63.26
N LYS A 17 -24.80 7.08 63.30
CA LYS A 17 -24.17 8.18 64.02
C LYS A 17 -24.64 8.18 65.48
N GLY A 18 -23.86 7.58 66.38
CA GLY A 18 -24.14 7.61 67.81
C GLY A 18 -23.01 7.02 68.65
N LYS A 19 -22.87 7.49 69.90
CA LYS A 19 -21.79 7.05 70.82
C LYS A 19 -22.18 5.85 71.71
N MET A 20 -23.48 5.56 71.81
CA MET A 20 -24.00 4.47 72.66
C MET A 20 -23.59 3.09 72.15
N ARG A 21 -23.46 2.11 73.05
CA ARG A 21 -22.99 0.74 72.76
C ARG A 21 -23.75 0.07 71.61
N PHE A 22 -25.09 0.18 71.58
CA PHE A 22 -25.89 -0.44 70.52
C PHE A 22 -25.60 0.13 69.11
N HIS A 23 -25.25 1.43 68.98
CA HIS A 23 -24.81 1.99 67.70
C HIS A 23 -23.48 1.39 67.24
N LYS A 24 -22.55 1.13 68.18
CA LYS A 24 -21.28 0.47 67.87
C LYS A 24 -21.52 -0.97 67.40
N ILE A 25 -22.40 -1.71 68.07
CA ILE A 25 -22.77 -3.08 67.70
C ILE A 25 -23.42 -3.11 66.31
N ALA A 26 -24.37 -2.22 66.03
CA ALA A 26 -24.99 -2.10 64.71
C ALA A 26 -23.97 -1.85 63.60
N ASN A 27 -22.99 -0.97 63.84
CA ASN A 27 -21.92 -0.69 62.88
C ASN A 27 -20.95 -1.87 62.70
N VAL A 28 -20.64 -2.61 63.76
CA VAL A 28 -19.83 -3.83 63.65
C VAL A 28 -20.59 -4.93 62.90
N ASN A 29 -21.88 -5.13 63.18
CA ASN A 29 -22.72 -6.08 62.44
C ASN A 29 -22.73 -5.79 60.94
N LYS A 30 -22.96 -4.52 60.54
CA LYS A 30 -22.84 -4.11 59.13
C LYS A 30 -21.48 -4.47 58.49
N ALA A 31 -20.40 -4.40 59.27
CA ALA A 31 -19.07 -4.80 58.81
C ALA A 31 -18.90 -6.33 58.74
N LEU A 32 -19.39 -7.07 59.73
CA LEU A 32 -19.34 -8.54 59.75
C LEU A 32 -20.19 -9.15 58.64
N ASP A 33 -21.38 -8.59 58.38
CA ASP A 33 -22.26 -9.02 57.27
C ASP A 33 -21.57 -8.85 55.91
N PHE A 34 -20.85 -7.74 55.72
CA PHE A 34 -20.04 -7.51 54.52
C PHE A 34 -18.89 -8.51 54.42
N ILE A 35 -18.20 -8.80 55.51
CA ILE A 35 -17.12 -9.79 55.53
C ILE A 35 -17.65 -11.19 55.16
N CYS A 36 -18.80 -11.59 55.72
CA CYS A 36 -19.49 -12.84 55.39
C CYS A 36 -19.91 -12.91 53.91
N SER A 37 -20.41 -11.80 53.34
CA SER A 37 -20.82 -11.75 51.93
C SER A 37 -19.65 -11.95 50.96
N LYS A 38 -18.42 -11.62 51.39
CA LYS A 38 -17.18 -11.85 50.63
C LYS A 38 -16.61 -13.27 50.81
N GLY A 39 -17.36 -14.18 51.44
CA GLY A 39 -17.04 -15.60 51.56
C GLY A 39 -16.17 -15.96 52.77
N VAL A 40 -16.04 -15.06 53.75
CA VAL A 40 -15.27 -15.32 54.97
C VAL A 40 -16.15 -16.01 56.01
N LYS A 41 -15.67 -17.14 56.56
CA LYS A 41 -16.35 -17.84 57.66
C LYS A 41 -15.90 -17.28 59.02
N LEU A 42 -16.76 -16.50 59.65
CA LEU A 42 -16.54 -15.97 61.00
C LEU A 42 -16.99 -16.98 62.06
N VAL A 43 -16.10 -17.90 62.44
CA VAL A 43 -16.40 -18.90 63.49
C VAL A 43 -16.14 -18.30 64.86
N SER A 44 -17.18 -18.20 65.70
CA SER A 44 -17.11 -17.68 67.08
C SER A 44 -16.75 -16.20 67.23
N ILE A 45 -16.94 -15.38 66.19
CA ILE A 45 -16.71 -13.92 66.24
C ILE A 45 -18.06 -13.20 66.13
N GLY A 46 -18.54 -12.65 67.25
CA GLY A 46 -19.76 -11.83 67.32
C GLY A 46 -19.45 -10.33 67.40
N ALA A 47 -20.41 -9.47 67.06
CA ALA A 47 -20.22 -8.03 67.13
C ALA A 47 -20.07 -7.51 68.57
N GLU A 48 -20.69 -8.18 69.54
CA GLU A 48 -20.56 -7.86 70.96
C GLU A 48 -19.10 -8.00 71.43
N GLU A 49 -18.44 -9.11 71.08
CA GLU A 49 -17.05 -9.39 71.45
C GLU A 49 -16.08 -8.31 70.96
N ILE A 50 -16.32 -7.77 69.77
CA ILE A 50 -15.50 -6.71 69.17
C ILE A 50 -15.76 -5.37 69.87
N VAL A 51 -17.02 -5.05 70.16
CA VAL A 51 -17.39 -3.79 70.83
C VAL A 51 -16.93 -3.76 72.28
N ASP A 52 -16.94 -4.91 72.94
CA ASP A 52 -16.53 -5.06 74.34
C ASP A 52 -15.01 -5.24 74.49
N GLY A 53 -14.25 -5.25 73.38
CA GLY A 53 -12.79 -5.18 73.39
C GLY A 53 -12.09 -6.52 73.61
N ASN A 54 -12.71 -7.64 73.25
CA ASN A 54 -12.05 -8.94 73.29
C ASN A 54 -10.90 -8.97 72.28
N THR A 55 -9.67 -8.87 72.79
CA THR A 55 -8.45 -8.76 71.98
C THR A 55 -8.24 -9.98 71.10
N LYS A 56 -8.50 -11.18 71.62
CA LYS A 56 -8.35 -12.44 70.86
C LYS A 56 -9.33 -12.50 69.68
N MET A 57 -10.59 -12.14 69.90
CA MET A 57 -11.60 -12.14 68.83
C MET A 57 -11.36 -11.03 67.82
N THR A 58 -10.90 -9.86 68.28
CA THR A 58 -10.54 -8.74 67.41
C THR A 58 -9.36 -9.10 66.49
N LEU A 59 -8.29 -9.68 67.04
CA LEU A 59 -7.15 -10.17 66.25
C LEU A 59 -7.56 -11.30 65.30
N GLY A 60 -8.45 -12.20 65.75
CA GLY A 60 -9.04 -13.23 64.91
C GLY A 60 -9.78 -12.67 63.70
N MET A 61 -10.59 -11.63 63.90
CA MET A 61 -11.32 -10.93 62.84
C MET A 61 -10.39 -10.20 61.86
N ILE A 62 -9.39 -9.47 62.37
CA ILE A 62 -8.44 -8.77 61.50
C ILE A 62 -7.64 -9.76 60.66
N TRP A 63 -7.25 -10.91 61.24
CA TRP A 63 -6.59 -11.97 60.49
C TRP A 63 -7.47 -12.55 59.38
N THR A 64 -8.76 -12.79 59.60
CA THR A 64 -9.62 -13.33 58.55
C THR A 64 -9.80 -12.33 57.40
N ILE A 65 -9.80 -11.02 57.69
CA ILE A 65 -9.81 -9.96 56.68
C ILE A 65 -8.50 -9.98 55.88
N ILE A 66 -7.34 -9.97 56.55
CA ILE A 66 -6.03 -10.03 55.88
C ILE A 66 -5.93 -11.28 55.01
N LEU A 67 -6.30 -12.43 55.57
CA LEU A 67 -6.29 -13.70 54.86
C LEU A 67 -7.15 -13.61 53.59
N ARG A 68 -8.37 -13.08 53.67
CA ARG A 68 -9.29 -13.02 52.54
C ARG A 68 -8.86 -12.05 51.44
N PHE A 69 -8.46 -10.83 51.83
CA PHE A 69 -8.27 -9.72 50.88
C PHE A 69 -6.81 -9.55 50.45
N ALA A 70 -5.85 -10.00 51.25
CA ALA A 70 -4.43 -9.85 50.93
C ALA A 70 -3.73 -11.18 50.59
N ILE A 71 -4.26 -12.33 51.00
CA ILE A 71 -3.54 -13.61 50.80
C ILE A 71 -4.34 -14.55 49.90
N GLN A 72 -5.66 -14.62 50.06
CA GLN A 72 -6.50 -15.65 49.42
C GLN A 72 -6.51 -15.57 47.89
N ASP A 73 -6.33 -14.38 47.33
CA ASP A 73 -6.29 -14.17 45.88
C ASP A 73 -4.90 -14.46 45.27
N ILE A 74 -3.91 -14.81 46.09
CA ILE A 74 -2.58 -15.27 45.64
C ILE A 74 -2.72 -16.73 45.19
N SER A 75 -2.97 -16.93 43.90
CA SER A 75 -2.98 -18.26 43.28
C SER A 75 -1.72 -18.48 42.46
N VAL A 76 -0.92 -19.46 42.87
CA VAL A 76 0.23 -19.97 42.11
C VAL A 76 -0.02 -21.46 41.90
N GLU A 77 -0.22 -21.86 40.64
CA GLU A 77 -0.39 -23.26 40.22
C GLU A 77 -1.50 -24.04 40.97
N GLU A 78 -2.68 -23.42 41.10
CA GLU A 78 -3.89 -24.07 41.66
C GLU A 78 -3.76 -24.55 43.12
N THR A 79 -2.71 -24.13 43.83
CA THR A 79 -2.50 -24.44 45.26
C THR A 79 -3.30 -23.50 46.17
N SER A 80 -3.50 -23.90 47.43
CA SER A 80 -4.16 -23.02 48.40
C SER A 80 -3.34 -21.73 48.58
N ALA A 81 -4.01 -20.62 48.86
CA ALA A 81 -3.36 -19.29 48.92
C ALA A 81 -2.10 -19.21 49.79
N LYS A 82 -2.09 -19.92 50.93
CA LYS A 82 -0.92 -20.02 51.81
C LYS A 82 0.22 -20.79 51.15
N GLU A 83 -0.09 -21.91 50.51
CA GLU A 83 0.87 -22.75 49.79
C GLU A 83 1.39 -22.01 48.55
N GLY A 84 0.53 -21.27 47.84
CA GLY A 84 0.91 -20.45 46.70
C GLY A 84 1.90 -19.35 47.08
N LEU A 85 1.64 -18.64 48.20
CA LEU A 85 2.59 -17.65 48.73
C LEU A 85 3.92 -18.30 49.16
N LEU A 86 3.87 -19.48 49.79
CA LEU A 86 5.07 -20.20 50.20
C LEU A 86 5.89 -20.68 49.00
N LEU A 87 5.22 -21.23 48.00
CA LEU A 87 5.84 -21.69 46.75
C LEU A 87 6.47 -20.53 45.98
N TRP A 88 5.81 -19.37 45.95
CA TRP A 88 6.38 -18.15 45.38
C TRP A 88 7.67 -17.76 46.10
N CYS A 89 7.66 -17.75 47.44
CA CYS A 89 8.87 -17.44 48.23
C CYS A 89 10.00 -18.41 47.88
N GLN A 90 9.72 -19.71 47.92
CA GLN A 90 10.68 -20.78 47.62
C GLN A 90 11.29 -20.62 46.23
N ARG A 91 10.48 -20.34 45.20
CA ARG A 91 10.97 -20.16 43.82
C ARG A 91 11.86 -18.93 43.69
N LYS A 92 11.47 -17.81 44.30
CA LYS A 92 12.22 -16.57 44.22
C LYS A 92 13.53 -16.66 45.02
N THR A 93 13.56 -17.41 46.12
CA THR A 93 14.76 -17.62 46.94
C THR A 93 15.58 -18.87 46.58
N ALA A 94 15.12 -19.75 45.69
CA ALA A 94 15.83 -20.98 45.30
C ALA A 94 17.30 -20.78 44.87
N PRO A 95 17.70 -19.68 44.19
CA PRO A 95 19.09 -19.44 43.84
C PRO A 95 20.03 -19.17 45.03
N TYR A 96 19.49 -18.84 46.21
CA TYR A 96 20.26 -18.43 47.38
C TYR A 96 20.54 -19.62 48.31
N ARG A 97 21.77 -20.14 48.26
CA ARG A 97 22.17 -21.37 48.97
C ARG A 97 22.00 -21.31 50.50
N ASN A 98 22.06 -20.11 51.08
CA ASN A 98 21.93 -19.88 52.53
C ASN A 98 20.47 -19.69 52.98
N VAL A 99 19.49 -19.77 52.08
CA VAL A 99 18.07 -19.57 52.37
C VAL A 99 17.28 -20.84 52.04
N ASN A 100 16.50 -21.31 53.02
CA ASN A 100 15.60 -22.44 52.82
C ASN A 100 14.25 -22.13 53.49
N VAL A 101 13.28 -21.69 52.69
CA VAL A 101 11.95 -21.30 53.16
C VAL A 101 11.02 -22.51 53.18
N GLN A 102 10.65 -22.98 54.36
CA GLN A 102 9.77 -24.14 54.54
C GLN A 102 8.47 -23.79 55.29
N ASN A 103 8.44 -22.66 55.97
CA ASN A 103 7.32 -22.21 56.79
C ASN A 103 7.32 -20.69 56.90
N PHE A 104 6.26 -20.11 57.47
CA PHE A 104 6.17 -18.67 57.76
C PHE A 104 6.53 -18.34 59.21
N HIS A 105 7.43 -19.09 59.85
CA HIS A 105 7.88 -18.77 61.22
C HIS A 105 9.41 -18.80 61.34
N ILE A 106 10.00 -19.99 61.42
CA ILE A 106 11.41 -20.19 61.76
C ILE A 106 12.31 -19.90 60.54
N SER A 107 11.82 -20.18 59.33
CA SER A 107 12.58 -19.95 58.08
C SER A 107 12.92 -18.49 57.80
N TRP A 108 12.28 -17.54 58.49
CA TRP A 108 12.46 -16.10 58.28
C TRP A 108 13.26 -15.43 59.40
N LYS A 109 13.62 -16.19 60.44
CA LYS A 109 14.19 -15.67 61.69
C LYS A 109 15.59 -15.08 61.52
N ASP A 110 16.35 -15.56 60.53
CA ASP A 110 17.70 -15.05 60.24
C ASP A 110 17.72 -13.82 59.32
N GLY A 111 16.56 -13.37 58.83
CA GLY A 111 16.39 -12.21 57.96
C GLY A 111 16.90 -12.39 56.52
N LEU A 112 17.63 -13.47 56.23
CA LEU A 112 18.21 -13.71 54.91
C LEU A 112 17.13 -13.97 53.86
N ALA A 113 16.04 -14.65 54.22
CA ALA A 113 14.93 -14.90 53.32
C ALA A 113 14.25 -13.62 52.82
N LEU A 114 14.06 -12.61 53.70
CA LEU A 114 13.50 -11.31 53.31
C LEU A 114 14.47 -10.55 52.40
N CYS A 115 15.76 -10.51 52.76
CA CYS A 115 16.78 -9.87 51.93
C CYS A 115 16.90 -10.52 50.55
N ALA A 116 16.79 -11.85 50.46
CA ALA A 116 16.85 -12.60 49.22
C ALA A 116 15.66 -12.30 48.31
N LEU A 117 14.45 -12.15 48.87
CA LEU A 117 13.26 -11.74 48.11
C LEU A 117 13.43 -10.36 47.49
N ILE A 118 13.96 -9.40 48.25
CA ILE A 118 14.22 -8.04 47.77
C ILE A 118 15.29 -8.09 46.68
N HIS A 119 16.46 -8.69 46.94
CA HIS A 119 17.55 -8.76 45.97
C HIS A 119 17.16 -9.51 44.69
N ARG A 120 16.25 -10.49 44.75
CA ARG A 120 15.80 -11.23 43.56
C ARG A 120 15.02 -10.34 42.58
N HIS A 121 14.21 -9.42 43.08
CA HIS A 121 13.40 -8.52 42.24
C HIS A 121 14.10 -7.19 41.97
N ARG A 122 14.90 -6.72 42.93
CA ARG A 122 15.60 -5.44 42.92
C ARG A 122 17.02 -5.62 43.46
N PRO A 123 17.94 -6.19 42.64
CA PRO A 123 19.31 -6.46 43.07
C PRO A 123 20.10 -5.18 43.37
N ASP A 124 19.63 -4.05 42.85
CA ASP A 124 20.19 -2.71 43.09
C ASP A 124 20.03 -2.22 44.54
N LEU A 125 19.07 -2.76 45.29
CA LEU A 125 18.69 -2.22 46.61
C LEU A 125 19.41 -2.88 47.80
N ILE A 126 19.93 -4.11 47.64
CA ILE A 126 20.59 -4.85 48.73
C ILE A 126 21.86 -5.52 48.20
N ASP A 127 22.99 -5.25 48.85
CA ASP A 127 24.21 -6.02 48.62
C ASP A 127 24.17 -7.32 49.42
N TYR A 128 23.62 -8.37 48.81
CA TYR A 128 23.40 -9.64 49.48
C TYR A 128 24.71 -10.33 49.92
N SER A 129 25.84 -10.01 49.30
CA SER A 129 27.14 -10.62 49.60
C SER A 129 27.68 -10.26 50.99
N LYS A 130 27.25 -9.12 51.54
CA LYS A 130 27.66 -8.61 52.85
C LYS A 130 26.85 -9.20 54.01
N LEU A 131 25.70 -9.80 53.73
CA LEU A 131 24.78 -10.32 54.73
C LEU A 131 25.29 -11.66 55.26
N ARG A 132 25.15 -11.85 56.58
CA ARG A 132 25.62 -13.07 57.26
C ARG A 132 24.58 -13.60 58.23
N LYS A 133 24.56 -14.92 58.41
CA LYS A 133 23.54 -15.61 59.22
C LYS A 133 23.66 -15.34 60.73
N ASP A 134 24.84 -14.96 61.19
CA ASP A 134 25.17 -14.63 62.57
C ASP A 134 24.65 -13.25 63.02
N ASP A 135 24.20 -12.41 62.09
CA ASP A 135 23.58 -11.10 62.38
C ASP A 135 22.10 -11.04 61.94
N PRO A 136 21.20 -11.77 62.63
CA PRO A 136 19.79 -11.82 62.25
C PRO A 136 19.08 -10.46 62.42
N ILE A 137 19.45 -9.69 63.46
CA ILE A 137 18.86 -8.38 63.74
C ILE A 137 19.24 -7.38 62.64
N GLY A 138 20.52 -7.32 62.25
CA GLY A 138 20.99 -6.45 61.17
C GLY A 138 20.37 -6.81 59.83
N ASN A 139 20.25 -8.11 59.49
CA ASN A 139 19.60 -8.55 58.26
C ASN A 139 18.13 -8.14 58.21
N LEU A 140 17.37 -8.37 59.28
CA LEU A 140 15.95 -8.01 59.37
C LEU A 140 15.75 -6.50 59.24
N ASN A 141 16.49 -5.70 60.01
CA ASN A 141 16.40 -4.25 59.95
C ASN A 141 16.79 -3.70 58.58
N THR A 142 17.82 -4.27 57.93
CA THR A 142 18.19 -3.91 56.55
C THR A 142 17.03 -4.16 55.59
N ALA A 143 16.40 -5.34 55.65
CA ALA A 143 15.25 -5.65 54.81
C ALA A 143 14.07 -4.70 55.07
N PHE A 144 13.77 -4.41 56.34
CA PHE A 144 12.68 -3.52 56.74
C PHE A 144 12.90 -2.07 56.29
N GLU A 145 14.12 -1.56 56.45
CA GLU A 145 14.47 -0.21 56.00
C GLU A 145 14.42 -0.06 54.49
N VAL A 146 14.94 -1.03 53.75
CA VAL A 146 14.91 -1.01 52.30
C VAL A 146 13.48 -1.10 51.79
N ALA A 147 12.66 -1.96 52.41
CA ALA A 147 11.25 -2.11 52.06
C ALA A 147 10.45 -0.83 52.28
N GLU A 148 10.66 -0.14 53.40
CA GLU A 148 9.97 1.13 53.70
C GLU A 148 10.45 2.27 52.79
N LYS A 149 11.76 2.43 52.62
CA LYS A 149 12.32 3.57 51.87
C LYS A 149 12.12 3.46 50.36
N TYR A 150 12.18 2.26 49.80
CA TYR A 150 12.26 2.06 48.34
C TYR A 150 11.10 1.25 47.75
N LEU A 151 10.36 0.50 48.56
CA LEU A 151 9.26 -0.36 48.09
C LEU A 151 7.89 0.07 48.64
N ASP A 152 7.84 1.13 49.44
CA ASP A 152 6.62 1.64 50.11
C ASP A 152 5.89 0.58 50.94
N ILE A 153 6.66 -0.37 51.51
CA ILE A 153 6.14 -1.40 52.43
C ILE A 153 6.42 -0.94 53.86
N PRO A 154 5.40 -0.63 54.67
CA PRO A 154 5.59 -0.12 56.02
C PRO A 154 6.22 -1.16 56.93
N LYS A 155 7.06 -0.74 57.87
CA LYS A 155 7.63 -1.65 58.88
C LYS A 155 6.54 -2.14 59.85
N MET A 156 6.06 -3.36 59.64
CA MET A 156 5.00 -3.97 60.47
C MET A 156 5.53 -4.93 61.53
N LEU A 157 6.81 -5.31 61.46
CA LEU A 157 7.44 -6.27 62.34
C LEU A 157 8.67 -5.65 63.00
N ASP A 158 8.95 -6.08 64.23
CA ASP A 158 10.14 -5.72 64.97
C ASP A 158 11.19 -6.85 64.88
N ALA A 159 12.44 -6.48 64.64
CA ALA A 159 13.53 -7.45 64.47
C ALA A 159 13.88 -8.17 65.78
N GLU A 160 13.83 -7.48 66.91
CA GLU A 160 14.11 -8.04 68.23
C GLU A 160 13.02 -9.05 68.61
N ASP A 161 11.75 -8.75 68.34
CA ASP A 161 10.62 -9.65 68.62
C ASP A 161 10.72 -10.97 67.84
N ILE A 162 11.13 -10.91 66.56
CA ILE A 162 11.31 -12.11 65.71
C ILE A 162 12.49 -12.95 66.23
N VAL A 163 13.60 -12.32 66.61
CA VAL A 163 14.82 -13.04 67.02
C VAL A 163 14.68 -13.63 68.41
N ASN A 164 14.12 -12.88 69.36
CA ASN A 164 14.00 -13.29 70.76
C ASN A 164 12.88 -14.32 70.98
N THR A 165 11.89 -14.38 70.08
CA THR A 165 10.83 -15.39 70.16
C THR A 165 11.30 -16.74 69.60
N PRO A 166 11.19 -17.86 70.34
CA PRO A 166 11.59 -19.19 69.84
C PRO A 166 10.89 -19.59 68.54
N LYS A 167 9.61 -19.25 68.41
CA LYS A 167 8.80 -19.43 67.21
C LYS A 167 8.06 -18.12 66.89
N PRO A 168 8.53 -17.35 65.90
CA PRO A 168 7.83 -16.15 65.45
C PRO A 168 6.39 -16.45 65.03
N ASP A 169 5.51 -15.46 65.20
CA ASP A 169 4.09 -15.62 64.84
C ASP A 169 3.92 -15.79 63.33
N GLU A 170 3.29 -16.89 62.94
CA GLU A 170 3.13 -17.28 61.55
C GLU A 170 2.26 -16.29 60.77
N LYS A 171 1.23 -15.74 61.41
CA LYS A 171 0.29 -14.82 60.78
C LYS A 171 0.93 -13.46 60.54
N ALA A 172 1.74 -12.99 61.48
CA ALA A 172 2.49 -11.75 61.37
C ALA A 172 3.48 -11.80 60.20
N ILE A 173 4.27 -12.87 60.09
CA ILE A 173 5.19 -13.04 58.96
C ILE A 173 4.45 -13.21 57.64
N MET A 174 3.38 -14.02 57.59
CA MET A 174 2.57 -14.15 56.37
C MET A 174 2.02 -12.82 55.88
N THR A 175 1.52 -11.99 56.80
CA THR A 175 0.98 -10.65 56.50
C THR A 175 2.07 -9.76 55.92
N TYR A 176 3.28 -9.80 56.48
CA TYR A 176 4.37 -8.97 55.99
C TYR A 176 4.90 -9.46 54.64
N VAL A 177 5.07 -10.77 54.46
CA VAL A 177 5.53 -11.37 53.21
C VAL A 177 4.50 -11.19 52.07
N SER A 178 3.20 -11.18 52.37
CA SER A 178 2.19 -10.90 51.35
C SER A 178 2.25 -9.46 50.84
N CYS A 179 2.66 -8.48 51.66
CA CYS A 179 2.95 -7.12 51.19
C CYS A 179 4.07 -7.10 50.14
N PHE A 180 5.15 -7.86 50.34
CA PHE A 180 6.20 -8.01 49.32
C PHE A 180 5.68 -8.67 48.05
N TYR A 181 4.82 -9.69 48.17
CA TYR A 181 4.21 -10.33 47.00
C TYR A 181 3.44 -9.30 46.17
N HIS A 182 2.57 -8.50 46.78
CA HIS A 182 1.78 -7.50 46.05
C HIS A 182 2.63 -6.38 45.44
N ALA A 183 3.63 -5.89 46.18
CA ALA A 183 4.55 -4.87 45.68
C ALA A 183 5.30 -5.34 44.42
N PHE A 184 5.76 -6.60 44.40
CA PHE A 184 6.49 -7.14 43.25
C PHE A 184 5.58 -7.68 42.14
N ALA A 185 4.42 -8.25 42.48
CA ALA A 185 3.45 -8.73 41.49
C ALA A 185 2.83 -7.57 40.70
N GLY A 186 2.55 -6.43 41.34
CA GLY A 186 2.08 -5.23 40.66
C GLY A 186 3.08 -4.71 39.62
N ALA A 187 4.38 -4.76 39.92
CA ALA A 187 5.44 -4.37 38.99
C ALA A 187 5.53 -5.32 37.77
N GLU A 188 5.47 -6.63 37.97
CA GLU A 188 5.46 -7.63 36.87
C GLU A 188 4.21 -7.49 35.98
N GLN A 189 3.05 -7.19 36.56
CA GLN A 189 1.81 -6.94 35.81
C GLN A 189 1.89 -5.65 34.98
N ALA A 190 2.45 -4.58 35.54
CA ALA A 190 2.67 -3.33 34.83
C ALA A 190 3.65 -3.49 33.65
N GLU A 191 4.74 -4.23 33.83
CA GLU A 191 5.69 -4.55 32.77
C GLU A 191 5.04 -5.39 31.65
N THR A 192 4.26 -6.40 32.02
CA THR A 192 3.54 -7.23 31.04
C THR A 192 2.50 -6.42 30.26
N ALA A 193 1.79 -5.50 30.92
CA ALA A 193 0.87 -4.57 30.27
C ALA A 193 1.61 -3.63 29.32
N ALA A 194 2.75 -3.05 29.74
CA ALA A 194 3.60 -2.21 28.90
C ALA A 194 4.09 -2.96 27.65
N ASN A 195 4.57 -4.20 27.83
CA ASN A 195 5.00 -5.06 26.72
C ASN A 195 3.86 -5.37 25.73
N ARG A 196 2.63 -5.58 26.22
CA ARG A 196 1.44 -5.74 25.37
C ARG A 196 1.12 -4.47 24.59
N ILE A 197 1.19 -3.30 25.24
CA ILE A 197 0.99 -2.00 24.59
C ILE A 197 2.03 -1.78 23.49
N CYS A 198 3.32 -2.02 23.76
CA CYS A 198 4.39 -1.89 22.77
C CYS A 198 4.15 -2.77 21.54
N LYS A 199 3.68 -4.02 21.73
CA LYS A 199 3.33 -4.92 20.60
C LYS A 199 2.19 -4.37 19.76
N VAL A 200 1.13 -3.87 20.40
CA VAL A 200 -0.02 -3.27 19.70
C VAL A 200 0.39 -2.01 18.95
N LEU A 201 1.25 -1.19 19.56
CA LEU A 201 1.78 0.04 18.95
C LEU A 201 2.64 -0.28 17.72
N ALA A 202 3.52 -1.28 17.79
CA ALA A 202 4.33 -1.71 16.65
C ALA A 202 3.48 -2.16 15.46
N VAL A 203 2.45 -2.98 15.70
CA VAL A 203 1.49 -3.39 14.65
C VAL A 203 0.77 -2.18 14.06
N ASN A 204 0.43 -1.18 14.87
CA ASN A 204 -0.24 0.02 14.39
C ASN A 204 0.68 0.87 13.51
N GLN A 205 1.94 1.05 13.91
CA GLN A 205 2.94 1.77 13.11
C GLN A 205 3.21 1.09 11.77
N GLU A 206 3.22 -0.25 11.71
CA GLU A 206 3.32 -0.96 10.44
C GLU A 206 2.11 -0.71 9.53
N ASN A 207 0.90 -0.69 10.10
CA ASN A 207 -0.31 -0.41 9.34
C ASN A 207 -0.31 1.04 8.81
N GLU A 208 0.14 2.01 9.60
CA GLU A 208 0.32 3.40 9.18
C GLU A 208 1.29 3.53 8.01
N LYS A 209 2.44 2.88 8.08
CA LYS A 209 3.39 2.84 6.94
C LYS A 209 2.78 2.25 5.68
N LEU A 210 2.03 1.15 5.78
CA LEU A 210 1.34 0.55 4.64
C LEU A 210 0.28 1.48 4.05
N MET A 211 -0.43 2.24 4.90
CA MET A 211 -1.39 3.26 4.45
C MET A 211 -0.71 4.39 3.67
N GLU A 212 0.41 4.91 4.20
CA GLU A 212 1.20 5.97 3.55
C GLU A 212 1.81 5.50 2.22
N GLU A 213 2.35 4.28 2.17
CA GLU A 213 2.89 3.69 0.95
C GLU A 213 1.80 3.52 -0.11
N TYR A 214 0.60 3.05 0.28
CA TYR A 214 -0.55 2.98 -0.63
C TYR A 214 -0.92 4.37 -1.17
N GLU A 215 -1.08 5.36 -0.29
CA GLU A 215 -1.44 6.74 -0.67
C GLU A 215 -0.43 7.36 -1.64
N LYS A 216 0.86 7.15 -1.37
CA LYS A 216 1.94 7.64 -2.22
C LYS A 216 1.92 6.99 -3.60
N LEU A 217 1.91 5.65 -3.66
CA LEU A 217 1.87 4.91 -4.92
C LEU A 217 0.62 5.25 -5.74
N ALA A 218 -0.54 5.36 -5.09
CA ALA A 218 -1.79 5.76 -5.75
C ALA A 218 -1.67 7.14 -6.39
N SER A 219 -1.10 8.10 -5.65
CA SER A 219 -0.96 9.48 -6.12
C SER A 219 -0.01 9.58 -7.32
N GLU A 220 1.16 8.94 -7.22
CA GLU A 220 2.17 8.92 -8.28
C GLU A 220 1.64 8.22 -9.54
N LEU A 221 0.95 7.09 -9.39
CA LEU A 221 0.38 6.34 -10.51
C LEU A 221 -0.74 7.14 -11.20
N LEU A 222 -1.68 7.71 -10.44
CA LEU A 222 -2.77 8.53 -10.99
C LEU A 222 -2.25 9.80 -11.67
N GLU A 223 -1.23 10.44 -11.11
CA GLU A 223 -0.58 11.58 -11.74
C GLU A 223 0.12 11.19 -13.05
N TRP A 224 0.84 10.06 -13.07
CA TRP A 224 1.46 9.54 -14.28
C TRP A 224 0.42 9.24 -15.37
N ILE A 225 -0.70 8.59 -15.03
CA ILE A 225 -1.81 8.35 -15.98
C ILE A 225 -2.34 9.68 -16.53
N ARG A 226 -2.64 10.64 -15.66
CA ARG A 226 -3.15 11.97 -16.06
C ARG A 226 -2.21 12.73 -16.99
N ARG A 227 -0.89 12.57 -16.83
CA ARG A 227 0.12 13.19 -17.71
C ARG A 227 0.31 12.43 -19.02
N THR A 228 0.13 11.11 -19.02
CA THR A 228 0.37 10.24 -20.18
C THR A 228 -0.80 10.27 -21.16
N ILE A 229 -2.04 10.35 -20.68
CA ILE A 229 -3.24 10.37 -21.54
C ILE A 229 -3.17 11.49 -22.61
N PRO A 230 -2.90 12.77 -22.27
CA PRO A 230 -2.83 13.83 -23.29
C PRO A 230 -1.75 13.61 -24.34
N TRP A 231 -0.63 12.98 -23.97
CA TRP A 231 0.44 12.66 -24.92
C TRP A 231 -0.01 11.60 -25.94
N LEU A 232 -0.76 10.58 -25.50
CA LEU A 232 -1.34 9.56 -26.38
C LEU A 232 -2.58 10.04 -27.15
N GLU A 233 -3.32 11.02 -26.62
CA GLU A 233 -4.45 11.64 -27.33
C GLU A 233 -3.99 12.63 -28.40
N ASN A 234 -2.74 13.09 -28.35
CA ASN A 234 -2.17 13.98 -29.34
C ASN A 234 -1.90 13.26 -30.67
N ARG A 235 -2.94 13.24 -31.53
CA ARG A 235 -2.94 12.60 -32.86
C ARG A 235 -2.57 13.56 -33.99
N VAL A 236 -1.53 14.37 -33.79
CA VAL A 236 -1.00 15.22 -34.86
C VAL A 236 -0.12 14.40 -35.78
N ALA A 237 -0.54 14.30 -37.05
CA ALA A 237 0.21 13.63 -38.11
C ALA A 237 1.43 14.46 -38.52
N GLU A 238 2.55 13.78 -38.72
CA GLU A 238 3.75 14.41 -39.28
C GLU A 238 3.77 14.24 -40.79
N GLN A 239 4.37 15.21 -41.50
CA GLN A 239 4.38 15.20 -42.96
C GLN A 239 5.37 14.19 -43.58
N THR A 240 6.32 13.68 -42.79
CA THR A 240 7.39 12.80 -43.30
C THR A 240 7.36 11.43 -42.64
N MET A 241 7.66 10.41 -43.45
CA MET A 241 7.74 9.03 -42.97
C MET A 241 8.74 8.89 -41.80
N ARG A 242 9.91 9.53 -41.90
CA ARG A 242 10.93 9.49 -40.84
C ARG A 242 10.43 10.05 -39.50
N ALA A 243 9.67 11.14 -39.51
CA ALA A 243 9.11 11.72 -38.29
C ALA A 243 8.04 10.80 -37.67
N MET A 244 7.21 10.14 -38.49
CA MET A 244 6.26 9.13 -38.00
C MET A 244 6.95 7.88 -37.47
N GLN A 245 8.06 7.43 -38.08
CA GLN A 245 8.90 6.35 -37.53
C GLN A 245 9.47 6.70 -36.16
N GLN A 246 9.90 7.95 -35.97
CA GLN A 246 10.37 8.40 -34.66
C GLN A 246 9.26 8.31 -33.61
N LYS A 247 8.04 8.79 -33.91
CA LYS A 247 6.89 8.62 -32.99
C LYS A 247 6.58 7.16 -32.67
N LEU A 248 6.75 6.25 -33.65
CA LEU A 248 6.58 4.82 -33.42
C LEU A 248 7.65 4.27 -32.47
N GLU A 249 8.90 4.72 -32.60
CA GLU A 249 9.97 4.29 -31.70
C GLU A 249 9.79 4.86 -30.29
N ASP A 250 9.41 6.13 -30.16
CA ASP A 250 9.05 6.73 -28.87
C ASP A 250 7.92 5.94 -28.19
N PHE A 251 6.91 5.48 -28.96
CA PHE A 251 5.84 4.62 -28.45
C PHE A 251 6.33 3.21 -28.06
N ARG A 252 7.29 2.65 -28.77
CA ARG A 252 7.92 1.36 -28.41
C ARG A 252 8.74 1.49 -27.13
N ASP A 253 9.50 2.56 -26.97
CA ASP A 253 10.26 2.86 -25.75
C ASP A 253 9.33 3.06 -24.56
N TYR A 254 8.22 3.79 -24.75
CA TYR A 254 7.15 3.89 -23.78
C TYR A 254 6.65 2.49 -23.33
N ARG A 255 6.34 1.59 -24.27
CA ARG A 255 5.84 0.24 -23.95
C ARG A 255 6.89 -0.68 -23.33
N ARG A 256 8.17 -0.52 -23.67
CA ARG A 256 9.27 -1.41 -23.24
C ARG A 256 9.92 -0.99 -21.94
N VAL A 257 10.01 0.31 -21.68
CA VAL A 257 10.80 0.86 -20.56
C VAL A 257 9.91 1.57 -19.56
N HIS A 258 9.03 2.45 -20.02
CA HIS A 258 8.28 3.35 -19.12
C HIS A 258 7.00 2.73 -18.54
N LYS A 259 6.25 1.94 -19.33
CA LYS A 259 5.01 1.30 -18.89
C LYS A 259 5.20 0.10 -17.94
N PRO A 260 6.15 -0.82 -18.16
CA PRO A 260 6.31 -2.01 -17.30
C PRO A 260 6.45 -1.74 -15.80
N PRO A 261 7.27 -0.77 -15.33
CA PRO A 261 7.35 -0.48 -13.89
C PRO A 261 6.01 0.02 -13.33
N ARG A 262 5.21 0.74 -14.11
CA ARG A 262 3.88 1.23 -13.68
C ARG A 262 2.86 0.11 -13.54
N VAL A 263 2.96 -0.94 -14.36
CA VAL A 263 2.18 -2.17 -14.20
C VAL A 263 2.53 -2.87 -12.89
N GLN A 264 3.82 -2.92 -12.56
CA GLN A 264 4.28 -3.50 -11.29
C GLN A 264 3.81 -2.68 -10.09
N GLU A 265 3.88 -1.35 -10.15
CA GLU A 265 3.36 -0.44 -9.12
C GLU A 265 1.86 -0.62 -8.90
N LYS A 266 1.06 -0.73 -9.97
CA LYS A 266 -0.38 -1.04 -9.88
C LYS A 266 -0.62 -2.37 -9.14
N CYS A 267 0.12 -3.41 -9.50
CA CYS A 267 0.00 -4.71 -8.83
C CYS A 267 0.41 -4.63 -7.35
N GLN A 268 1.52 -3.94 -7.05
CA GLN A 268 1.99 -3.73 -5.68
C GLN A 268 0.97 -2.97 -4.83
N LEU A 269 0.31 -1.97 -5.41
CA LEU A 269 -0.75 -1.20 -4.76
C LEU A 269 -1.94 -2.09 -4.37
N GLU A 270 -2.38 -2.96 -5.28
CA GLU A 270 -3.45 -3.93 -5.00
C GLU A 270 -3.04 -4.94 -3.90
N ILE A 271 -1.79 -5.40 -3.92
CA ILE A 271 -1.24 -6.28 -2.87
C ILE A 271 -1.22 -5.57 -1.52
N ASN A 272 -0.69 -4.34 -1.46
CA ASN A 272 -0.61 -3.55 -0.24
C ASN A 272 -2.01 -3.33 0.36
N PHE A 273 -2.99 -2.98 -0.47
CA PHE A 273 -4.38 -2.81 -0.05
C PHE A 273 -4.97 -4.10 0.54
N ASN A 274 -4.85 -5.22 -0.18
CA ASN A 274 -5.41 -6.51 0.26
C ASN A 274 -4.75 -7.03 1.55
N THR A 275 -3.43 -6.87 1.68
CA THR A 275 -2.68 -7.21 2.88
C THR A 275 -3.11 -6.35 4.06
N LEU A 276 -3.21 -5.02 3.87
CA LEU A 276 -3.65 -4.09 4.91
C LEU A 276 -5.09 -4.39 5.35
N GLN A 277 -6.00 -4.60 4.41
CA GLN A 277 -7.40 -4.93 4.69
C GLN A 277 -7.54 -6.23 5.49
N THR A 278 -6.72 -7.23 5.17
CA THR A 278 -6.68 -8.50 5.92
C THR A 278 -6.09 -8.31 7.32
N LYS A 279 -4.99 -7.55 7.47
CA LYS A 279 -4.41 -7.22 8.78
C LYS A 279 -5.40 -6.50 9.70
N LEU A 280 -6.14 -5.52 9.17
CA LEU A 280 -7.14 -4.76 9.92
C LEU A 280 -8.32 -5.64 10.34
N ARG A 281 -8.81 -6.49 9.43
CA ARG A 281 -9.89 -7.45 9.72
C ARG A 281 -9.51 -8.44 10.82
N LEU A 282 -8.32 -9.05 10.73
CA LEU A 282 -7.84 -9.99 11.75
C LEU A 282 -7.67 -9.32 13.12
N SER A 283 -7.42 -8.02 13.15
CA SER A 283 -7.27 -7.22 14.36
C SER A 283 -8.58 -6.60 14.86
N ASN A 284 -9.73 -6.92 14.25
CA ASN A 284 -11.04 -6.31 14.51
C ASN A 284 -11.03 -4.77 14.46
N ARG A 285 -10.23 -4.20 13.55
CA ARG A 285 -10.13 -2.75 13.34
C ARG A 285 -10.99 -2.31 12.14
N PRO A 286 -11.40 -1.03 12.08
CA PRO A 286 -12.08 -0.49 10.91
C PRO A 286 -11.29 -0.71 9.62
N ALA A 287 -12.01 -0.91 8.52
CA ALA A 287 -11.45 -1.04 7.18
C ALA A 287 -10.68 0.24 6.78
N PHE A 288 -9.58 0.07 6.06
CA PHE A 288 -8.88 1.21 5.47
C PHE A 288 -9.70 1.73 4.28
N MET A 289 -9.96 3.03 4.28
CA MET A 289 -10.59 3.74 3.17
C MET A 289 -9.61 4.80 2.66
N PRO A 290 -9.08 4.66 1.44
CA PRO A 290 -8.24 5.67 0.82
C PRO A 290 -8.93 7.03 0.66
N SER A 291 -8.14 8.09 0.45
CA SER A 291 -8.65 9.40 0.05
C SER A 291 -9.54 9.33 -1.19
N GLU A 292 -10.47 10.28 -1.32
CA GLU A 292 -11.41 10.37 -2.44
C GLU A 292 -10.68 10.34 -3.81
N GLY A 293 -11.17 9.52 -4.74
CA GLY A 293 -10.57 9.34 -6.06
C GLY A 293 -9.30 8.48 -6.09
N LYS A 294 -8.86 7.92 -4.94
CA LYS A 294 -7.72 6.99 -4.84
C LYS A 294 -8.16 5.58 -4.46
N MET A 295 -9.42 5.21 -4.64
CA MET A 295 -9.84 3.83 -4.41
C MET A 295 -9.23 2.92 -5.46
N VAL A 296 -9.01 1.64 -5.10
CA VAL A 296 -8.50 0.63 -6.03
C VAL A 296 -9.38 0.53 -7.30
N SER A 297 -10.70 0.71 -7.16
CA SER A 297 -11.64 0.79 -8.28
C SER A 297 -11.38 1.98 -9.19
N ASP A 298 -11.07 3.15 -8.63
CA ASP A 298 -10.82 4.39 -9.39
C ASP A 298 -9.53 4.26 -10.19
N ILE A 299 -8.49 3.69 -9.57
CA ILE A 299 -7.21 3.40 -10.21
C ILE A 299 -7.39 2.38 -11.34
N ALA A 300 -8.19 1.33 -11.11
CA ALA A 300 -8.51 0.35 -12.15
C ALA A 300 -9.26 0.98 -13.34
N ASN A 301 -10.20 1.89 -13.07
CA ASN A 301 -10.92 2.62 -14.11
C ASN A 301 -10.01 3.59 -14.88
N ALA A 302 -9.14 4.33 -14.19
CA ALA A 302 -8.17 5.22 -14.81
C ALA A 302 -7.18 4.45 -15.69
N TRP A 303 -6.71 3.29 -15.22
CA TRP A 303 -5.84 2.40 -15.96
C TRP A 303 -6.52 1.84 -17.22
N LYS A 304 -7.79 1.44 -17.12
CA LYS A 304 -8.59 0.99 -18.26
C LYS A 304 -8.76 2.11 -19.30
N GLY A 305 -8.96 3.35 -18.85
CA GLY A 305 -8.99 4.51 -19.74
C GLY A 305 -7.67 4.70 -20.49
N LEU A 306 -6.53 4.59 -19.80
CA LEU A 306 -5.21 4.64 -20.43
C LEU A 306 -5.05 3.56 -21.52
N GLU A 307 -5.42 2.30 -21.22
CA GLU A 307 -5.32 1.19 -22.18
C GLU A 307 -6.18 1.41 -23.44
N GLN A 308 -7.35 2.04 -23.29
CA GLN A 308 -8.21 2.40 -24.42
C GLN A 308 -7.55 3.47 -25.31
N VAL A 309 -6.98 4.50 -24.69
CA VAL A 309 -6.29 5.57 -25.41
C VAL A 309 -5.04 5.02 -26.11
N GLU A 310 -4.26 4.16 -25.45
CA GLU A 310 -3.09 3.50 -26.03
C GLU A 310 -3.45 2.68 -27.27
N LYS A 311 -4.53 1.87 -27.19
CA LYS A 311 -5.00 1.10 -28.34
C LYS A 311 -5.39 2.01 -29.49
N GLY A 312 -6.11 3.09 -29.21
CA GLY A 312 -6.50 4.07 -30.23
C GLY A 312 -5.30 4.81 -30.85
N TYR A 313 -4.25 5.06 -30.06
CA TYR A 313 -3.02 5.69 -30.55
C TYR A 313 -2.20 4.74 -31.43
N GLU A 314 -2.09 3.46 -31.05
CA GLU A 314 -1.43 2.43 -31.86
C GLU A 314 -2.13 2.23 -33.21
N GLU A 315 -3.46 2.12 -33.21
CA GLU A 315 -4.27 2.00 -34.43
C GLU A 315 -4.11 3.23 -35.34
N TRP A 316 -4.10 4.44 -34.76
CA TRP A 316 -3.87 5.68 -35.50
C TRP A 316 -2.46 5.73 -36.11
N LEU A 317 -1.40 5.47 -35.33
CA LEU A 317 -0.01 5.45 -35.80
C LEU A 317 0.18 4.50 -36.98
N LEU A 318 -0.33 3.26 -36.86
CA LEU A 318 -0.21 2.25 -37.93
C LEU A 318 -0.99 2.62 -39.19
N THR A 319 -2.13 3.29 -39.04
CA THR A 319 -2.92 3.77 -40.19
C THR A 319 -2.20 4.90 -40.91
N GLU A 320 -1.62 5.83 -40.16
CA GLU A 320 -0.90 6.98 -40.71
C GLU A 320 0.42 6.58 -41.38
N ILE A 321 1.17 5.64 -40.80
CA ILE A 321 2.39 5.10 -41.45
C ILE A 321 2.04 4.42 -42.78
N ARG A 322 0.99 3.60 -42.81
CA ARG A 322 0.52 2.95 -44.05
C ARG A 322 0.06 3.98 -45.10
N ARG A 323 -0.58 5.06 -44.66
CA ARG A 323 -0.99 6.18 -45.53
C ARG A 323 0.23 6.85 -46.17
N LEU A 324 1.25 7.17 -45.37
CA LEU A 324 2.50 7.78 -45.86
C LEU A 324 3.27 6.84 -46.79
N GLU A 325 3.38 5.55 -46.47
CA GLU A 325 4.01 4.56 -47.36
C GLU A 325 3.29 4.46 -48.71
N ARG A 326 1.94 4.50 -48.71
CA ARG A 326 1.14 4.53 -49.95
C ARG A 326 1.39 5.83 -50.73
N LEU A 327 1.43 6.98 -50.06
CA LEU A 327 1.73 8.26 -50.69
C LEU A 327 3.10 8.27 -51.36
N ASP A 328 4.15 7.82 -50.67
CA ASP A 328 5.51 7.74 -51.22
C ASP A 328 5.55 6.83 -52.45
N HIS A 329 4.88 5.67 -52.39
CA HIS A 329 4.81 4.75 -53.52
C HIS A 329 4.05 5.34 -54.72
N LEU A 330 2.90 5.97 -54.49
CA LEU A 330 2.11 6.61 -55.54
C LEU A 330 2.85 7.79 -56.16
N ALA A 331 3.52 8.61 -55.36
CA ALA A 331 4.30 9.75 -55.82
C ALA A 331 5.46 9.31 -56.72
N GLU A 332 6.18 8.25 -56.34
CA GLU A 332 7.25 7.69 -57.16
C GLU A 332 6.71 7.08 -58.46
N LYS A 333 5.60 6.34 -58.39
CA LYS A 333 4.92 5.78 -59.56
C LYS A 333 4.42 6.87 -60.52
N PHE A 334 3.88 7.97 -59.99
CA PHE A 334 3.48 9.14 -60.76
C PHE A 334 4.67 9.77 -61.48
N LYS A 335 5.78 10.02 -60.77
CA LYS A 335 7.00 10.59 -61.34
C LYS A 335 7.55 9.74 -62.50
N GLN A 336 7.62 8.42 -62.32
CA GLN A 336 8.09 7.49 -63.34
C GLN A 336 7.18 7.46 -64.56
N LYS A 337 5.86 7.38 -64.37
CA LYS A 337 4.90 7.37 -65.48
C LYS A 337 4.88 8.68 -66.25
N CYS A 338 4.93 9.82 -65.55
CA CYS A 338 5.03 11.14 -66.19
C CYS A 338 6.31 11.27 -67.02
N ALA A 339 7.47 10.89 -66.46
CA ALA A 339 8.74 10.97 -67.17
C ALA A 339 8.77 10.10 -68.44
N LEU A 340 8.19 8.89 -68.37
CA LEU A 340 8.04 8.01 -69.53
C LEU A 340 7.11 8.61 -70.59
N HIS A 341 5.99 9.21 -70.17
CA HIS A 341 5.05 9.86 -71.09
C HIS A 341 5.69 11.08 -71.78
N GLU A 342 6.31 11.98 -71.01
CA GLU A 342 7.01 13.17 -71.52
C GLU A 342 8.18 12.82 -72.46
N THR A 343 8.85 11.69 -72.22
CA THR A 343 9.91 11.20 -73.13
C THR A 343 9.31 10.73 -74.45
N TRP A 344 8.13 10.12 -74.43
CA TRP A 344 7.43 9.68 -75.63
C TRP A 344 6.77 10.83 -76.40
N THR A 345 6.25 11.87 -75.73
CA THR A 345 5.63 13.03 -76.41
C THR A 345 6.65 13.94 -77.07
N ARG A 346 7.91 13.92 -76.62
CA ARG A 346 9.00 14.75 -77.15
C ARG A 346 9.18 14.56 -78.66
N GLY A 347 9.12 15.65 -79.43
CA GLY A 347 9.28 15.60 -80.90
C GLY A 347 8.00 15.28 -81.68
N LYS A 348 6.94 14.79 -81.01
CA LYS A 348 5.70 14.36 -81.68
C LYS A 348 4.86 15.54 -82.16
N GLU A 349 4.81 16.62 -81.39
CA GLU A 349 4.10 17.85 -81.80
C GLU A 349 4.76 18.50 -83.02
N GLU A 350 6.10 18.57 -83.06
CA GLU A 350 6.79 19.08 -84.24
C GLU A 350 6.56 18.19 -85.46
N LEU A 351 6.60 16.86 -85.29
CA LEU A 351 6.34 15.91 -86.37
C LEU A 351 4.92 16.08 -86.95
N LEU A 352 3.91 16.24 -86.09
CA LEU A 352 2.52 16.43 -86.52
C LEU A 352 2.30 17.79 -87.20
N SER A 353 3.04 18.81 -86.79
CA SER A 353 2.93 20.19 -87.32
C SER A 353 3.66 20.40 -88.66
N GLN A 354 4.50 19.46 -89.08
CA GLN A 354 5.19 19.54 -90.37
C GLN A 354 4.20 19.50 -91.53
N LYS A 355 4.50 20.26 -92.59
CA LYS A 355 3.71 20.36 -93.82
C LYS A 355 4.40 19.65 -95.00
N ASP A 356 5.08 18.55 -94.69
CA ASP A 356 5.81 17.69 -95.62
C ASP A 356 4.92 17.12 -96.76
N TYR A 357 3.62 17.07 -96.55
CA TYR A 357 2.64 16.61 -97.53
C TYR A 357 2.28 17.64 -98.62
N GLU A 358 2.59 18.94 -98.46
CA GLU A 358 2.19 19.98 -99.42
C GLU A 358 2.94 19.90 -100.75
N SER A 359 4.17 19.36 -100.75
CA SER A 359 5.02 19.20 -101.94
C SER A 359 5.21 17.73 -102.36
N ALA A 360 4.48 16.80 -101.75
CA ALA A 360 4.67 15.37 -101.94
C ALA A 360 3.90 14.82 -103.16
N SER A 361 4.50 13.85 -103.84
CA SER A 361 3.85 13.11 -104.92
C SER A 361 2.76 12.16 -104.41
N LEU A 362 1.87 11.69 -105.30
CA LEU A 362 0.77 10.77 -104.93
C LEU A 362 1.28 9.50 -104.20
N MET A 363 2.44 8.99 -104.60
CA MET A 363 3.03 7.80 -104.00
C MET A 363 3.62 8.07 -102.61
N GLU A 364 4.21 9.24 -102.42
CA GLU A 364 4.73 9.71 -101.12
C GLU A 364 3.61 10.01 -100.13
N ILE A 365 2.50 10.62 -100.58
CA ILE A 365 1.33 10.87 -99.73
C ILE A 365 0.71 9.56 -99.24
N ARG A 366 0.59 8.54 -100.09
CA ARG A 366 0.15 7.20 -99.65
C ARG A 366 1.07 6.58 -98.60
N ALA A 367 2.38 6.85 -98.68
CA ALA A 367 3.33 6.39 -97.69
C ALA A 367 3.20 7.17 -96.37
N LEU A 368 3.01 8.49 -96.44
CA LEU A 368 2.76 9.35 -95.28
C LEU A 368 1.45 8.98 -94.57
N MET A 369 0.37 8.69 -95.31
CA MET A 369 -0.89 8.23 -94.73
C MET A 369 -0.73 6.92 -93.94
N ARG A 370 0.00 5.93 -94.48
CA ARG A 370 0.28 4.68 -93.75
C ARG A 370 1.14 4.89 -92.50
N LYS A 371 2.12 5.80 -92.56
CA LYS A 371 2.90 6.18 -91.37
C LYS A 371 2.04 6.89 -90.33
N HIS A 372 1.11 7.74 -90.77
CA HIS A 372 0.18 8.46 -89.89
C HIS A 372 -0.82 7.52 -89.23
N GLU A 373 -1.36 6.54 -89.96
CA GLU A 373 -2.22 5.49 -89.41
C GLU A 373 -1.49 4.65 -88.34
N ALA A 374 -0.21 4.31 -88.58
CA ALA A 374 0.61 3.63 -87.57
C ALA A 374 0.83 4.50 -86.33
N PHE A 375 1.02 5.82 -86.50
CA PHE A 375 1.12 6.76 -85.39
C PHE A 375 -0.19 6.86 -84.59
N GLU A 376 -1.33 6.86 -85.25
CA GLU A 376 -2.64 6.90 -84.59
C GLU A 376 -2.93 5.63 -83.79
N SER A 377 -2.48 4.47 -84.29
CA SER A 377 -2.53 3.24 -83.52
C SER A 377 -1.62 3.28 -82.29
N ASP A 378 -0.41 3.85 -82.40
CA ASP A 378 0.50 4.07 -81.26
C ASP A 378 -0.09 5.07 -80.25
N LEU A 379 -0.70 6.16 -80.74
CA LEU A 379 -1.40 7.17 -79.94
C LEU A 379 -2.56 6.52 -79.15
N ALA A 380 -3.40 5.72 -79.80
CA ALA A 380 -4.50 5.02 -79.13
C ALA A 380 -4.01 4.08 -78.02
N ALA A 381 -2.87 3.39 -78.23
CA ALA A 381 -2.28 2.51 -77.22
C ALA A 381 -1.74 3.27 -75.99
N HIS A 382 -1.50 4.58 -76.11
CA HIS A 382 -1.01 5.43 -75.03
C HIS A 382 -2.11 6.12 -74.20
N GLN A 383 -3.38 6.05 -74.63
CA GLN A 383 -4.53 6.63 -73.92
C GLN A 383 -4.64 6.12 -72.47
N ASP A 384 -4.61 4.81 -72.28
CA ASP A 384 -4.67 4.16 -70.95
C ASP A 384 -3.54 4.63 -70.02
N ARG A 385 -2.38 4.99 -70.56
CA ARG A 385 -1.26 5.51 -69.75
C ARG A 385 -1.56 6.89 -69.18
N VAL A 386 -2.22 7.77 -69.96
CA VAL A 386 -2.59 9.12 -69.51
C VAL A 386 -3.69 9.04 -68.47
N GLU A 387 -4.70 8.19 -68.69
CA GLU A 387 -5.77 7.94 -67.72
C GLU A 387 -5.22 7.43 -66.38
N GLN A 388 -4.24 6.51 -66.41
CA GLN A 388 -3.56 6.06 -65.20
C GLN A 388 -2.76 7.16 -64.49
N ILE A 389 -2.13 8.08 -65.23
CA ILE A 389 -1.41 9.23 -64.63
C ILE A 389 -2.41 10.13 -63.90
N ALA A 390 -3.54 10.45 -64.54
CA ALA A 390 -4.60 11.27 -63.95
C ALA A 390 -5.23 10.59 -62.72
N ALA A 391 -5.50 9.29 -62.79
CA ALA A 391 -6.04 8.53 -61.66
C ALA A 391 -5.09 8.52 -60.44
N ILE A 392 -3.77 8.35 -60.66
CA ILE A 392 -2.78 8.40 -59.58
C ILE A 392 -2.69 9.80 -58.98
N ALA A 393 -2.73 10.86 -59.81
CA ALA A 393 -2.74 12.24 -59.32
C ALA A 393 -3.98 12.54 -58.46
N GLN A 394 -5.14 12.05 -58.86
CA GLN A 394 -6.36 12.16 -58.07
C GLN A 394 -6.25 11.42 -56.74
N GLU A 395 -5.75 10.17 -56.74
CA GLU A 395 -5.54 9.39 -55.52
C GLU A 395 -4.56 10.08 -54.55
N LEU A 396 -3.51 10.74 -55.07
CA LEU A 396 -2.58 11.55 -54.27
C LEU A 396 -3.26 12.76 -53.63
N ASN A 397 -4.23 13.38 -54.30
CA ASN A 397 -5.02 14.47 -53.72
C ASN A 397 -5.99 13.99 -52.64
N GLU A 398 -6.67 12.87 -52.87
CA GLU A 398 -7.61 12.27 -51.89
C GLU A 398 -6.91 11.88 -50.59
N LEU A 399 -5.61 11.60 -50.66
CA LEU A 399 -4.76 11.30 -49.51
C LEU A 399 -4.01 12.52 -48.97
N ASP A 400 -4.36 13.76 -49.33
CA ASP A 400 -3.72 14.99 -48.84
C ASP A 400 -2.18 14.97 -48.95
N TYR A 401 -1.67 14.61 -50.14
CA TYR A 401 -0.23 14.63 -50.39
C TYR A 401 0.36 16.04 -50.25
N HIS A 402 1.49 16.17 -49.54
CA HIS A 402 2.10 17.47 -49.21
C HIS A 402 2.45 18.33 -50.43
N ASP A 403 2.81 17.71 -51.56
CA ASP A 403 3.17 18.37 -52.82
C ASP A 403 2.11 18.14 -53.92
N ALA A 404 0.84 18.03 -53.50
CA ALA A 404 -0.31 17.85 -54.40
C ALA A 404 -0.41 18.94 -55.48
N ALA A 405 -0.07 20.19 -55.16
CA ALA A 405 -0.10 21.30 -56.10
C ALA A 405 0.82 21.07 -57.32
N THR A 406 2.04 20.60 -57.09
CA THR A 406 3.01 20.31 -58.15
C THR A 406 2.59 19.10 -58.98
N VAL A 407 2.06 18.06 -58.33
CA VAL A 407 1.50 16.87 -58.99
C VAL A 407 0.36 17.27 -59.92
N ASN A 408 -0.57 18.09 -59.46
CA ASN A 408 -1.72 18.55 -60.24
C ASN A 408 -1.31 19.43 -61.41
N SER A 409 -0.40 20.37 -61.20
CA SER A 409 0.12 21.21 -62.29
C SER A 409 0.80 20.37 -63.38
N ARG A 410 1.57 19.35 -63.00
CA ARG A 410 2.23 18.45 -63.96
C ARG A 410 1.23 17.56 -64.69
N CYS A 411 0.25 17.01 -63.96
CA CYS A 411 -0.81 16.19 -64.55
C CYS A 411 -1.63 17.00 -65.57
N GLN A 412 -2.00 18.23 -65.22
CA GLN A 412 -2.73 19.12 -66.12
C GLN A 412 -1.92 19.40 -67.40
N GLY A 413 -0.63 19.71 -67.27
CA GLY A 413 0.23 19.93 -68.44
C GLY A 413 0.34 18.72 -69.37
N ILE A 414 0.34 17.50 -68.82
CA ILE A 414 0.31 16.26 -69.61
C ILE A 414 -1.04 16.09 -70.32
N CYS A 415 -2.16 16.32 -69.62
CA CYS A 415 -3.50 16.25 -70.22
C CYS A 415 -3.67 17.29 -71.35
N ASP A 416 -3.25 18.53 -71.11
CA ASP A 416 -3.32 19.60 -72.12
C ASP A 416 -2.47 19.27 -73.35
N GLN A 417 -1.25 18.73 -73.14
CA GLN A 417 -0.39 18.27 -74.23
C GLN A 417 -1.02 17.09 -75.00
N TRP A 418 -1.67 16.17 -74.29
CA TRP A 418 -2.35 15.02 -74.89
C TRP A 418 -3.52 15.45 -75.77
N ASP A 419 -4.37 16.35 -75.27
CA ASP A 419 -5.49 16.90 -76.03
C ASP A 419 -4.99 17.64 -77.27
N ASN A 420 -3.90 18.42 -77.14
CA ASN A 420 -3.26 19.09 -78.28
C ASN A 420 -2.76 18.08 -79.33
N LEU A 421 -2.04 17.03 -78.93
CA LEU A 421 -1.59 15.96 -79.83
C LEU A 421 -2.77 15.29 -80.55
N GLY A 422 -3.88 15.02 -79.85
CA GLY A 422 -5.10 14.49 -80.45
C GLY A 422 -5.66 15.40 -81.54
N THR A 423 -5.76 16.71 -81.27
CA THR A 423 -6.25 17.68 -82.26
C THR A 423 -5.32 17.85 -83.46
N LEU A 424 -4.00 17.87 -83.25
CA LEU A 424 -3.00 17.97 -84.33
C LEU A 424 -3.02 16.71 -85.21
N THR A 425 -3.17 15.54 -84.59
CA THR A 425 -3.26 14.26 -85.30
C THR A 425 -4.46 14.24 -86.23
N GLN A 426 -5.64 14.65 -85.73
CA GLN A 426 -6.85 14.71 -86.55
C GLN A 426 -6.73 15.74 -87.68
N LYS A 427 -6.20 16.95 -87.39
CA LYS A 427 -5.96 17.97 -88.43
C LYS A 427 -5.02 17.46 -89.53
N ARG A 428 -3.96 16.74 -89.17
CA ARG A 428 -3.01 16.17 -90.13
C ARG A 428 -3.65 15.05 -90.95
N ARG A 429 -4.47 14.18 -90.34
CA ARG A 429 -5.26 13.16 -91.05
C ARG A 429 -6.15 13.81 -92.12
N ASP A 430 -6.93 14.81 -91.73
CA ASP A 430 -7.86 15.50 -92.63
C ASP A 430 -7.10 16.17 -93.80
N ALA A 431 -5.97 16.83 -93.52
CA ALA A 431 -5.13 17.46 -94.55
C ALA A 431 -4.56 16.44 -95.55
N LEU A 432 -4.05 15.31 -95.06
CA LEU A 432 -3.52 14.22 -95.90
C LEU A 432 -4.61 13.62 -96.80
N GLU A 433 -5.82 13.40 -96.26
CA GLU A 433 -6.95 12.88 -97.03
C GLU A 433 -7.42 13.83 -98.12
N VAL A 434 -7.53 15.14 -97.81
CA VAL A 434 -7.95 16.15 -98.78
C VAL A 434 -6.95 16.24 -99.93
N LEU A 435 -5.65 16.29 -99.64
CA LEU A 435 -4.59 16.32 -100.66
C LEU A 435 -4.53 15.03 -101.48
N TYR A 436 -4.68 13.87 -100.83
CA TYR A 436 -4.74 12.59 -101.53
C TYR A 436 -5.91 12.53 -102.51
N LYS A 437 -7.10 12.98 -102.11
CA LYS A 437 -8.28 13.09 -102.99
C LYS A 437 -8.04 14.07 -104.15
N ALA A 438 -7.41 15.23 -103.88
CA ALA A 438 -7.12 16.23 -104.89
C ALA A 438 -6.12 15.73 -105.95
N LEU A 439 -5.12 14.94 -105.56
CA LEU A 439 -4.12 14.35 -106.46
C LEU A 439 -4.61 13.09 -107.18
N LEU A 440 -5.68 12.44 -106.71
CA LEU A 440 -6.36 11.37 -107.43
C LEU A 440 -7.29 11.87 -108.56
N LEU A 441 -7.74 13.13 -108.46
CA LEU A 441 -8.66 13.79 -109.41
C LEU A 441 -7.93 14.63 -110.47
N ARG A 442 -6.61 14.81 -110.33
CA ARG A 442 -5.71 15.35 -111.35
C ARG A 442 -5.09 14.20 -112.15
#